data_AF-A0A950IU72-F1
#
_entry.id   AF-A0A950IU72-F1
#
_cell.length_a   1.000
_cell.length_b   1.000
_cell.length_c   1.000
_cell.angle_alpha   90.00
_cell.angle_beta   90.00
_cell.angle_gamma   90.00
#
_symmetry.space_group_name_H-M   'P 1'
#
loop_
_entity.id
_entity.type
_entity.pdbx_description
1 polymer ?
#
loop_
_entity_poly.entity_id
_entity_poly.type
_entity_poly.pdbx_seq_one_letter_code
_entity_poly.pdbx_strand_id
1 'polypeptide(L)'
;MNPQVADDDANNDRSFATILSDTKEELKQFVGTRIAMLKTETGEKLKILKVAGPLAIAGLLLLLTAFLLFTVALVGLVFAFLPDNSYRLCLAFLAVAVLWSILGGIAAYFAKREFETKELLPNKTIGVLKDDGLWIQSEVKKPL
;
A
#
# COMPACT_ATOMS: atom_id res chain seq x y z
N MET A 1 52.35 21.59 -43.45
CA MET A 1 51.09 20.85 -43.22
C MET A 1 51.35 19.93 -42.02
N ASN A 2 50.91 20.29 -40.81
CA ASN A 2 51.25 19.59 -39.57
C ASN A 2 50.13 18.59 -39.21
N PRO A 3 50.37 17.28 -39.06
CA PRO A 3 49.32 16.27 -38.87
C PRO A 3 49.00 15.97 -37.38
N GLN A 4 49.15 16.93 -36.46
CA GLN A 4 49.10 16.69 -35.00
C GLN A 4 47.77 17.06 -34.31
N VAL A 5 46.61 16.94 -34.96
CA VAL A 5 45.32 17.38 -34.38
C VAL A 5 44.22 16.30 -34.30
N ALA A 6 44.53 15.02 -34.53
CA ALA A 6 43.50 13.97 -34.61
C ALA A 6 43.48 12.93 -33.46
N ASP A 7 44.43 12.95 -32.53
CA ASP A 7 44.59 11.86 -31.54
C ASP A 7 44.05 12.14 -30.12
N ASP A 8 43.71 13.40 -29.78
CA ASP A 8 43.24 13.74 -28.43
C ASP A 8 41.76 13.35 -28.18
N ASP A 9 40.90 13.43 -29.20
CA ASP A 9 39.46 13.15 -29.05
C ASP A 9 39.17 11.66 -28.77
N ALA A 10 39.92 10.75 -29.41
CA ALA A 10 39.72 9.30 -29.29
C ALA A 10 40.22 8.70 -27.95
N ASN A 11 41.08 9.43 -27.22
CA ASN A 11 41.54 9.03 -25.89
C ASN A 11 40.62 9.56 -24.79
N ASN A 12 40.10 10.78 -24.98
CA ASN A 12 39.17 11.42 -24.05
C ASN A 12 37.83 10.65 -23.99
N ASP A 13 37.27 10.25 -25.14
CA ASP A 13 36.04 9.45 -25.20
C ASP A 13 36.17 8.09 -24.49
N ARG A 14 37.35 7.47 -24.56
CA ARG A 14 37.63 6.23 -23.81
C ARG A 14 37.73 6.48 -22.31
N SER A 15 38.35 7.59 -21.89
CA SER A 15 38.46 7.96 -20.47
C SER A 15 37.09 8.26 -19.85
N PHE A 16 36.22 9.01 -20.53
CA PHE A 16 34.86 9.27 -20.08
C PHE A 16 33.99 8.00 -20.07
N ALA A 17 34.14 7.13 -21.06
CA ALA A 17 33.47 5.83 -21.09
C ALA A 17 33.88 4.94 -19.90
N THR A 18 35.17 4.96 -19.52
CA THR A 18 35.67 4.22 -18.35
C THR A 18 35.18 4.81 -17.02
N ILE A 19 35.17 6.13 -16.85
CA ILE A 19 34.65 6.76 -15.63
C ILE A 19 33.15 6.50 -15.46
N LEU A 20 32.39 6.49 -16.58
CA LEU A 20 30.97 6.17 -16.57
C LEU A 20 30.70 4.69 -16.26
N SER A 21 31.55 3.77 -16.74
CA SER A 21 31.43 2.35 -16.38
C SER A 21 31.70 2.12 -14.91
N ASP A 22 32.71 2.78 -14.34
CA ASP A 22 33.09 2.62 -12.93
C ASP A 22 31.99 3.19 -12.01
N THR A 23 31.45 4.38 -12.34
CA THR A 23 30.33 4.99 -11.58
C THR A 23 29.07 4.12 -11.63
N LYS A 24 28.79 3.47 -12.76
CA LYS A 24 27.66 2.54 -12.91
C LYS A 24 27.84 1.29 -12.05
N GLU A 25 29.05 0.76 -11.99
CA GLU A 25 29.40 -0.40 -11.17
C GLU A 25 29.21 -0.08 -9.67
N GLU A 26 29.70 1.09 -9.22
CA GLU A 26 29.55 1.55 -7.84
C GLU A 26 28.09 1.80 -7.43
N LEU A 27 27.28 2.43 -8.31
CA LEU A 27 25.85 2.63 -8.07
C LEU A 27 25.10 1.29 -7.98
N LYS A 28 25.44 0.33 -8.84
CA LYS A 28 24.85 -1.02 -8.80
C LYS A 28 25.20 -1.73 -7.49
N GLN A 29 26.41 -1.55 -7.00
CA GLN A 29 26.84 -2.06 -5.70
C GLN A 29 26.06 -1.40 -4.55
N PHE A 30 25.94 -0.07 -4.56
CA PHE A 30 25.21 0.69 -3.53
C PHE A 30 23.72 0.34 -3.47
N VAL A 31 23.06 0.26 -4.62
CA VAL A 31 21.65 -0.12 -4.74
C VAL A 31 21.46 -1.57 -4.32
N GLY A 32 22.36 -2.48 -4.74
CA GLY A 32 22.35 -3.88 -4.30
C GLY A 32 22.45 -4.01 -2.78
N THR A 33 23.32 -3.25 -2.13
CA THR A 33 23.47 -3.23 -0.67
C THR A 33 22.23 -2.67 0.02
N ARG A 34 21.66 -1.54 -0.45
CA ARG A 34 20.42 -0.96 0.10
C ARG A 34 19.23 -1.91 -0.04
N ILE A 35 19.10 -2.58 -1.17
CA ILE A 35 18.05 -3.57 -1.41
C ILE A 35 18.23 -4.78 -0.51
N ALA A 36 19.47 -5.28 -0.35
CA ALA A 36 19.77 -6.39 0.55
C ALA A 36 19.38 -6.04 2.00
N MET A 37 19.73 -4.83 2.46
CA MET A 37 19.42 -4.34 3.80
C MET A 37 17.91 -4.14 4.01
N LEU A 38 17.21 -3.56 3.03
CA LEU A 38 15.75 -3.42 3.02
C LEU A 38 15.05 -4.78 3.08
N LYS A 39 15.53 -5.76 2.30
CA LYS A 39 14.98 -7.12 2.28
C LYS A 39 15.16 -7.82 3.62
N THR A 40 16.30 -7.63 4.29
CA THR A 40 16.53 -8.17 5.64
C THR A 40 15.62 -7.53 6.68
N GLU A 41 15.49 -6.19 6.69
CA GLU A 41 14.63 -5.50 7.65
C GLU A 41 13.14 -5.86 7.44
N THR A 42 12.71 -5.94 6.18
CA THR A 42 11.35 -6.36 5.82
C THR A 42 11.11 -7.81 6.25
N GLY A 43 12.08 -8.70 6.02
CA GLY A 43 12.03 -10.10 6.41
C GLY A 43 11.93 -10.30 7.93
N GLU A 44 12.61 -9.48 8.74
CA GLU A 44 12.48 -9.51 10.20
C GLU A 44 11.11 -9.05 10.68
N LYS A 45 10.56 -7.96 10.11
CA LYS A 45 9.19 -7.53 10.42
C LYS A 45 8.15 -8.59 10.04
N LEU A 46 8.36 -9.29 8.93
CA LEU A 46 7.55 -10.44 8.50
C LEU A 46 7.68 -11.65 9.43
N LYS A 47 8.86 -11.90 10.04
CA LYS A 47 9.02 -12.96 11.05
C LYS A 47 8.25 -12.63 12.32
N ILE A 48 8.30 -11.38 12.78
CA ILE A 48 7.49 -10.91 13.91
C ILE A 48 6.00 -11.09 13.59
N LEU A 49 5.58 -10.74 12.37
CA LEU A 49 4.20 -10.94 11.92
C LEU A 49 3.81 -12.43 11.80
N LYS A 50 4.75 -13.33 11.51
CA LYS A 50 4.49 -14.79 11.51
C LYS A 50 4.29 -15.36 12.92
N VAL A 51 5.01 -14.83 13.91
CA VAL A 51 4.88 -15.27 15.31
C VAL A 51 3.67 -14.61 15.98
N ALA A 52 3.45 -13.33 15.72
CA ALA A 52 2.29 -12.59 16.21
C ALA A 52 1.01 -12.87 15.41
N GLY A 53 1.13 -13.45 14.21
CA GLY A 53 0.03 -13.68 13.28
C GLY A 53 -1.10 -14.53 13.86
N PRO A 54 -0.82 -15.73 14.40
CA PRO A 54 -1.85 -16.56 15.04
C PRO A 54 -2.52 -15.86 16.22
N LEU A 55 -1.75 -15.12 17.04
CA LEU A 55 -2.30 -14.40 18.19
C LEU A 55 -3.15 -13.20 17.75
N ALA A 56 -2.77 -12.51 16.68
CA ALA A 56 -3.56 -11.44 16.08
C ALA A 56 -4.86 -11.98 15.46
N ILE A 57 -4.82 -13.14 14.81
CA ILE A 57 -6.02 -13.82 14.29
C ILE A 57 -6.95 -14.22 15.45
N ALA A 58 -6.42 -14.83 16.51
CA ALA A 58 -7.20 -15.20 17.69
C ALA A 58 -7.82 -13.96 18.36
N GLY A 59 -7.04 -12.89 18.53
CA GLY A 59 -7.52 -11.62 19.05
C GLY A 59 -8.62 -11.01 18.18
N LEU A 60 -8.44 -11.02 16.85
CA LEU A 60 -9.45 -10.56 15.90
C LEU A 60 -10.73 -11.38 16.00
N LEU A 61 -10.65 -12.71 16.09
CA LEU A 61 -11.82 -13.58 16.25
C LEU A 61 -12.56 -13.30 17.56
N LEU A 62 -11.84 -13.11 18.67
CA LEU A 62 -12.44 -12.75 19.96
C LEU A 62 -13.10 -11.37 19.89
N LEU A 63 -12.47 -10.39 19.26
CA LEU A 63 -13.04 -9.05 19.07
C LEU A 63 -14.28 -9.09 18.18
N LEU A 64 -14.27 -9.86 17.08
CA LEU A 64 -15.45 -10.07 16.23
C LEU A 64 -16.58 -10.73 17.01
N THR A 65 -16.27 -11.73 17.83
CA THR A 65 -17.26 -12.40 18.69
C THR A 65 -17.84 -11.42 19.71
N ALA A 66 -17.00 -10.65 20.39
CA ALA A 66 -17.41 -9.64 21.36
C ALA A 66 -18.27 -8.55 20.70
N PHE A 67 -17.91 -8.09 19.50
CA PHE A 67 -18.69 -7.15 18.71
C PHE A 67 -20.09 -7.68 18.34
N LEU A 68 -20.17 -8.96 17.96
CA LEU A 68 -21.43 -9.61 17.63
C LEU A 68 -22.34 -9.71 18.87
N LEU A 69 -21.78 -10.17 20.00
CA LEU A 69 -22.49 -10.24 21.28
C LEU A 69 -22.95 -8.87 21.75
N PHE A 70 -22.10 -7.85 21.63
CA PHE A 70 -22.44 -6.47 21.94
C PHE A 70 -23.59 -5.95 21.08
N THR A 71 -23.58 -6.26 19.78
CA THR A 71 -24.66 -5.85 18.86
C THR A 71 -25.99 -6.53 19.22
N VAL A 72 -25.97 -7.83 19.51
CA VAL A 72 -27.17 -8.56 19.96
C VAL A 72 -27.68 -8.01 21.29
N ALA A 73 -26.78 -7.72 22.24
CA ALA A 73 -27.15 -7.11 23.52
C ALA A 73 -27.80 -5.73 23.33
N LEU A 74 -27.28 -4.92 22.40
CA LEU A 74 -27.84 -3.60 22.07
C LEU A 74 -29.23 -3.73 21.44
N VAL A 75 -29.42 -4.69 20.52
CA VAL A 75 -30.75 -5.00 19.96
C VAL A 75 -31.71 -5.45 21.06
N GLY A 76 -31.27 -6.35 21.96
CA GLY A 76 -32.07 -6.81 23.10
C GLY A 76 -32.46 -5.68 24.04
N LEU A 77 -31.54 -4.75 24.32
CA LEU A 77 -31.80 -3.55 25.12
C LEU A 77 -32.87 -2.69 24.46
N VAL A 78 -32.71 -2.36 23.18
CA VAL A 78 -33.70 -1.57 22.42
C VAL A 78 -35.05 -2.28 22.42
N PHE A 79 -35.08 -3.58 22.13
CA PHE A 79 -36.30 -4.39 22.14
C PHE A 79 -37.04 -4.31 23.48
N ALA A 80 -36.32 -4.33 24.61
CA ALA A 80 -36.89 -4.23 25.96
C ALA A 80 -37.57 -2.88 26.23
N PHE A 81 -37.10 -1.79 25.60
CA PHE A 81 -37.70 -0.46 25.74
C PHE A 81 -38.87 -0.20 24.77
N LEU A 82 -39.04 -1.00 23.71
CA LEU A 82 -40.16 -0.82 22.79
C LEU A 82 -41.49 -1.36 23.36
N PRO A 83 -42.63 -0.70 23.10
CA PRO A 83 -43.97 -1.18 23.45
C PRO A 83 -44.32 -2.50 22.75
N ASP A 84 -45.26 -3.26 23.32
CA ASP A 84 -45.65 -4.56 22.75
C ASP A 84 -46.32 -4.41 21.37
N ASN A 85 -45.64 -4.89 20.32
CA ASN A 85 -46.01 -4.74 18.91
C ASN A 85 -45.33 -5.87 18.11
N SER A 86 -46.03 -6.41 17.11
CA SER A 86 -45.50 -7.46 16.22
C SER A 86 -44.21 -7.07 15.48
N TYR A 87 -43.95 -5.76 15.31
CA TYR A 87 -42.77 -5.26 14.59
C TYR A 87 -41.57 -4.85 15.49
N ARG A 88 -41.64 -5.10 16.81
CA ARG A 88 -40.58 -4.67 17.76
C ARG A 88 -39.18 -5.13 17.39
N LEU A 89 -39.04 -6.41 17.00
CA LEU A 89 -37.74 -6.96 16.61
C LEU A 89 -37.17 -6.20 15.42
N CYS A 90 -37.98 -5.99 14.38
CA CYS A 90 -37.57 -5.25 13.18
C CYS A 90 -37.14 -3.83 13.53
N LEU A 91 -37.92 -3.11 14.34
CA LEU A 91 -37.59 -1.75 14.78
C LEU A 91 -36.32 -1.70 15.64
N ALA A 92 -36.10 -2.69 16.50
CA ALA A 92 -34.89 -2.78 17.31
C ALA A 92 -33.65 -2.97 16.43
N PHE A 93 -33.68 -3.92 15.48
CA PHE A 93 -32.59 -4.09 14.52
C PHE A 93 -32.36 -2.85 13.67
N LEU A 94 -33.43 -2.17 13.23
CA LEU A 94 -33.32 -0.94 12.43
C LEU A 94 -32.64 0.18 13.24
N ALA A 95 -33.03 0.38 14.50
CA ALA A 95 -32.41 1.37 15.37
C ALA A 95 -30.91 1.12 15.56
N VAL A 96 -30.52 -0.14 15.82
CA VAL A 96 -29.11 -0.51 15.97
C VAL A 96 -28.35 -0.39 14.63
N ALA A 97 -29.00 -0.71 13.51
CA ALA A 97 -28.41 -0.53 12.17
C ALA A 97 -28.14 0.94 11.86
N VAL A 98 -29.06 1.86 12.21
CA VAL A 98 -28.84 3.30 12.07
C VAL A 98 -27.67 3.76 12.93
N LEU A 99 -27.57 3.30 14.18
CA LEU A 99 -26.46 3.60 15.07
C LEU A 99 -25.12 3.16 14.46
N TRP A 100 -25.02 1.93 13.97
CA TRP A 100 -23.81 1.43 13.32
C TRP A 100 -23.49 2.14 12.00
N SER A 101 -24.52 2.55 11.25
CA SER A 101 -24.34 3.31 10.01
C SER A 101 -23.73 4.68 10.28
N ILE A 102 -24.15 5.36 11.35
CA ILE A 102 -23.57 6.65 11.76
C ILE A 102 -22.11 6.46 12.19
N LEU A 103 -21.84 5.52 13.10
CA LEU A 103 -20.47 5.25 13.58
C LEU A 103 -19.55 4.82 12.43
N GLY A 104 -20.00 3.89 11.59
CA GLY A 104 -19.27 3.41 10.43
C GLY A 104 -19.06 4.50 9.39
N GLY A 105 -20.06 5.35 9.15
CA GLY A 105 -19.97 6.50 8.25
C GLY A 105 -18.93 7.53 8.73
N ILE A 106 -18.90 7.85 10.02
CA ILE A 106 -17.90 8.74 10.62
C ILE A 106 -16.50 8.13 10.50
N ALA A 107 -16.34 6.86 10.86
CA ALA A 107 -15.05 6.16 10.75
C ALA A 107 -14.56 6.10 9.29
N ALA A 108 -15.45 5.79 8.35
CA ALA A 108 -15.14 5.76 6.92
C ALA A 108 -14.78 7.15 6.39
N TYR A 109 -15.45 8.21 6.87
CA TYR A 109 -15.12 9.58 6.52
C TYR A 109 -13.71 9.96 6.99
N PHE A 110 -13.37 9.66 8.25
CA PHE A 110 -12.02 9.92 8.76
C PHE A 110 -10.97 9.07 8.05
N ALA A 111 -11.23 7.79 7.79
CA ALA A 111 -10.33 6.92 7.04
C ALA A 111 -10.07 7.46 5.63
N LYS A 112 -11.13 7.86 4.91
CA LYS A 112 -11.01 8.47 3.59
C LYS A 112 -10.18 9.76 3.64
N ARG A 113 -10.46 10.64 4.61
CA ARG A 113 -9.70 11.89 4.78
C ARG A 113 -8.24 11.63 5.10
N GLU A 114 -7.96 10.64 5.93
CA GLU A 114 -6.60 10.24 6.29
C GLU A 114 -5.84 9.65 5.09
N PHE A 115 -6.48 8.83 4.25
CA PHE A 115 -5.88 8.30 3.01
C PHE A 115 -5.70 9.36 1.92
N GLU A 116 -6.56 10.37 1.86
CA GLU A 116 -6.38 11.52 0.96
C GLU A 116 -5.24 12.44 1.43
N THR A 117 -5.05 12.58 2.74
CA THR A 117 -4.02 13.45 3.32
C THR A 117 -2.66 12.75 3.41
N LYS A 118 -2.67 11.44 3.70
CA LYS A 118 -1.50 10.58 3.67
C LYS A 118 -1.54 9.82 2.36
N GLU A 119 -0.91 10.36 1.33
CA GLU A 119 -0.61 9.65 0.08
C GLU A 119 0.26 8.41 0.37
N LEU A 120 -0.34 7.35 0.94
CA LEU A 120 0.31 6.06 1.18
C LEU A 120 0.54 5.30 -0.13
N LEU A 121 -0.04 5.79 -1.22
CA LEU A 121 0.26 5.38 -2.58
C LEU A 121 1.03 6.53 -3.25
N PRO A 122 2.30 6.33 -3.63
CA PRO A 122 3.05 7.36 -4.35
C PRO A 122 2.42 7.53 -5.73
N ASN A 123 1.54 8.53 -5.88
CA ASN A 123 0.86 8.87 -7.13
C ASN A 123 1.86 9.14 -8.27
N LYS A 124 3.03 9.70 -7.91
CA LYS A 124 4.15 9.88 -8.85
C LYS A 124 4.65 8.56 -9.44
N THR A 125 4.69 7.46 -8.69
CA THR A 125 5.23 6.18 -9.17
C THR A 125 4.22 5.40 -10.00
N ILE A 126 2.93 5.46 -9.63
CA ILE A 126 1.88 4.78 -10.41
C ILE A 126 1.66 5.49 -11.76
N GLY A 127 1.75 6.82 -11.82
CA GLY A 127 1.66 7.57 -13.07
C GLY A 127 2.73 7.16 -14.07
N VAL A 128 4.00 7.12 -13.63
CA VAL A 128 5.14 6.79 -14.49
C VAL A 128 5.08 5.33 -14.96
N LEU A 129 4.69 4.38 -14.10
CA LEU A 129 4.54 2.97 -14.49
C LEU A 129 3.42 2.74 -15.51
N LYS A 130 2.36 3.56 -15.46
CA LYS A 130 1.25 3.48 -16.40
C LYS A 130 1.63 4.08 -17.77
N ASP A 131 2.35 5.20 -17.75
CA ASP A 131 2.85 5.85 -18.98
C ASP A 131 3.93 4.99 -19.66
N ASP A 132 4.85 4.38 -18.89
CA ASP A 132 5.86 3.47 -19.42
C ASP A 132 5.23 2.20 -20.03
N GLY A 133 4.17 1.67 -19.42
CA GLY A 133 3.44 0.50 -19.93
C GLY A 133 2.71 0.79 -21.26
N LEU A 134 2.15 2.00 -21.40
CA LEU A 134 1.47 2.43 -22.63
C LEU A 134 2.46 2.64 -23.78
N TRP A 135 3.66 3.16 -23.49
CA TRP A 135 4.71 3.36 -24.49
C TRP A 135 5.20 2.03 -25.07
N ILE A 136 5.50 1.02 -24.23
CA ILE A 136 5.92 -0.32 -24.69
C ILE A 136 4.82 -1.00 -25.53
N GLN A 137 3.55 -0.84 -25.16
CA GLN A 137 2.45 -1.41 -25.92
C GLN A 137 2.28 -0.76 -27.30
N SER A 138 2.62 0.53 -27.42
CA SER A 138 2.61 1.25 -28.70
C SER A 138 3.77 0.88 -29.62
N GLU A 139 4.93 0.55 -29.05
CA GLU A 139 6.12 0.09 -29.78
C GLU A 139 5.90 -1.31 -30.38
N VAL A 140 5.31 -2.24 -29.60
CA VAL A 140 5.03 -3.61 -30.05
C VAL A 140 3.92 -3.65 -31.12
N LYS A 141 3.02 -2.65 -31.14
CA LYS A 141 1.94 -2.57 -32.14
C LYS A 141 2.37 -1.94 -33.46
N LYS A 142 3.65 -1.58 -33.62
CA LYS A 142 4.27 -1.24 -34.91
C LYS A 142 5.20 -2.36 -35.38
N PRO A 143 4.68 -3.51 -35.84
CA PRO A 143 5.43 -4.30 -36.82
C PRO A 143 5.44 -3.53 -38.15
N LEU A 144 6.63 -3.51 -38.77
CA LEU A 144 7.03 -2.88 -40.04
C LEU A 144 5.90 -2.59 -41.06
#